data_AF-A0AAX3U6E4-F1
#
_entry.id   AF-A0AAX3U6E4-F1
#
_cell.length_a   1.000
_cell.length_b   1.000
_cell.length_c   1.000
_cell.angle_alpha   90.00
_cell.angle_beta   90.00
_cell.angle_gamma   90.00
#
_symmetry.space_group_name_H-M   'P 1'
#
loop_
_entity.id
_entity.type
_entity.pdbx_description
1 polymer ?
#
loop_
_entity_poly.entity_id
_entity_poly.type
_entity_poly.pdbx_seq_one_letter_code
_entity_poly.pdbx_strand_id
1 'polypeptide(L)'
;MDIFIDNILAQLLSTSVVVGVAGFAMKSWFTHHLSKLEKSNIHELNIQLESLKAQWTKETAKLNVHESYLHNKRVELIEELYEQMLEAEFELQNFLLHWWAYTRKVNDGICSEQDSAVADDSMRIRGEAFCEKYLYINSVMHKKALYFDDQFIESVLGAYKPYFDRVLELNYNQLSLMPEEFHDVVNKGREPRREVIDIFRKALGVTS
;
A
#
# COMPACT_ATOMS: atom_id res chain seq x y z
N MET A 1 19.96 -77.80 66.76
CA MET A 1 19.46 -77.61 65.38
C MET A 1 19.03 -76.14 65.18
N ASP A 2 18.61 -75.45 66.25
CA ASP A 2 18.17 -74.04 66.22
C ASP A 2 19.23 -73.02 65.78
N ILE A 3 20.48 -73.16 66.24
CA ILE A 3 21.57 -72.21 65.94
C ILE A 3 21.86 -72.09 64.42
N PHE A 4 21.63 -73.15 63.65
CA PHE A 4 21.88 -73.16 62.20
C PHE A 4 20.74 -72.48 61.43
N ILE A 5 19.50 -72.65 61.88
CA ILE A 5 18.32 -72.03 61.27
C ILE A 5 18.31 -70.52 61.54
N ASP A 6 18.65 -70.09 62.76
CA ASP A 6 18.74 -68.67 63.12
C ASP A 6 19.81 -67.93 62.33
N ASN A 7 20.96 -68.55 62.07
CA ASN A 7 22.01 -67.97 61.24
C ASN A 7 21.61 -67.80 59.77
N ILE A 8 20.91 -68.80 59.21
CA ILE A 8 20.39 -68.73 57.83
C ILE A 8 19.32 -67.63 57.73
N LEU A 9 18.43 -67.53 58.72
CA LEU A 9 17.37 -66.52 58.75
C LEU A 9 17.95 -65.11 58.90
N ALA A 10 18.98 -64.93 59.74
CA ALA A 10 19.69 -63.66 59.90
C ALA A 10 20.45 -63.24 58.63
N GLN A 11 21.05 -64.20 57.90
CA GLN A 11 21.67 -63.93 56.60
C GLN A 11 20.64 -63.54 55.54
N LEU A 12 19.50 -64.21 55.48
CA LEU A 12 18.41 -63.88 54.55
C LEU A 12 17.78 -62.51 54.86
N LEU A 13 17.54 -62.21 56.14
CA LEU A 13 16.99 -60.92 56.55
C LEU A 13 17.98 -59.78 56.28
N SER A 14 19.26 -59.95 56.65
CA SER A 14 20.28 -58.93 56.41
C SER A 14 20.50 -58.66 54.92
N THR A 15 20.56 -59.70 54.08
CA THR A 15 20.64 -59.52 52.62
C THR A 15 19.39 -58.86 52.05
N SER A 16 18.19 -59.20 52.52
CA SER A 16 16.96 -58.53 52.05
C SER A 16 16.91 -57.05 52.44
N VAL A 17 17.38 -56.69 53.63
CA VAL A 17 17.46 -55.29 54.09
C VAL A 17 18.49 -54.53 53.27
N VAL A 18 19.66 -55.12 53.01
CA VAL A 18 20.70 -54.50 52.17
C VAL A 18 20.20 -54.29 50.74
N VAL A 19 19.52 -55.27 50.14
CA VAL A 19 18.91 -55.15 48.81
C VAL A 19 17.81 -54.09 48.82
N GLY A 20 17.01 -54.00 49.89
CA GLY A 20 15.97 -52.99 50.05
C GLY A 20 16.52 -51.57 50.14
N VAL A 21 17.58 -51.37 50.94
CA VAL A 21 18.26 -50.06 51.07
C VAL A 21 18.95 -49.67 49.77
N ALA A 22 19.62 -50.60 49.10
CA ALA A 22 20.23 -50.37 47.80
C ALA A 22 19.17 -50.01 46.73
N GLY A 23 18.05 -50.72 46.71
CA GLY A 23 16.92 -50.43 45.82
C GLY A 23 16.29 -49.06 46.09
N PHE A 24 16.15 -48.66 47.35
CA PHE A 24 15.64 -47.34 47.73
C PHE A 24 16.60 -46.21 47.30
N ALA A 25 17.89 -46.37 47.56
CA ALA A 25 18.91 -45.40 47.14
C ALA A 25 18.95 -45.24 45.61
N MET A 26 18.88 -46.36 44.88
CA MET A 26 18.88 -46.36 43.42
C MET A 26 17.62 -45.70 42.85
N LYS A 27 16.43 -45.99 43.43
CA LYS A 27 15.17 -45.33 43.07
C LYS A 27 15.24 -43.82 43.32
N SER A 28 15.72 -43.42 44.50
CA SER A 28 15.83 -42.00 44.87
C SER A 28 16.77 -41.26 43.92
N TRP A 29 17.91 -41.87 43.56
CA TRP A 29 18.86 -41.32 42.59
C TRP A 29 18.22 -41.16 41.20
N PHE A 30 17.54 -42.19 40.69
CA PHE A 30 16.84 -42.13 39.41
C PHE A 30 15.77 -41.05 39.38
N THR A 31 14.93 -40.96 40.42
CA THR A 31 13.88 -39.93 40.50
C THR A 31 14.46 -38.53 40.57
N HIS A 32 15.57 -38.35 41.31
CA HIS A 32 16.22 -37.05 41.40
C HIS A 32 16.82 -36.64 40.04
N HIS A 33 17.48 -37.57 39.35
CA HIS A 33 18.09 -37.33 38.06
C HIS A 33 17.08 -37.05 36.96
N LEU A 34 15.95 -37.78 36.94
CA LEU A 34 14.84 -37.53 36.01
C LEU A 34 14.19 -36.17 36.27
N SER A 35 13.92 -35.81 37.53
CA SER A 35 13.34 -34.50 37.86
C SER A 35 14.25 -33.34 37.44
N LYS A 36 15.57 -33.54 37.51
CA LYS A 36 16.55 -32.53 37.09
C LYS A 36 16.56 -32.35 35.58
N LEU A 37 16.50 -33.45 34.83
CA LEU A 37 16.40 -33.42 33.36
C LEU A 37 15.08 -32.79 32.91
N GLU A 38 13.96 -33.15 33.55
CA GLU A 38 12.65 -32.57 33.25
C GLU A 38 12.64 -31.06 33.51
N LYS A 39 13.12 -30.61 34.67
CA LYS A 39 13.24 -29.17 34.98
C LYS A 39 14.16 -28.43 34.01
N SER A 40 15.28 -29.05 33.62
CA SER A 40 16.20 -28.47 32.64
C SER A 40 15.55 -28.31 31.28
N ASN A 41 14.88 -29.35 30.78
CA ASN A 41 14.19 -29.32 29.50
C ASN A 41 13.04 -28.31 29.50
N ILE A 42 12.23 -28.26 30.57
CA ILE A 42 11.15 -27.26 30.70
C ILE A 42 11.73 -25.84 30.72
N HIS A 43 12.85 -25.62 31.42
CA HIS A 43 13.49 -24.32 31.45
C HIS A 43 14.03 -23.92 30.06
N GLU A 44 14.67 -24.85 29.35
CA GLU A 44 15.18 -24.62 28.00
C GLU A 44 14.06 -24.36 26.98
N LEU A 45 12.96 -25.12 27.06
CA LEU A 45 11.74 -24.87 26.28
C LEU A 45 11.15 -23.49 26.58
N ASN A 46 11.10 -23.08 27.85
CA ASN A 46 10.62 -21.74 28.21
C ASN A 46 11.53 -20.63 27.65
N ILE A 47 12.85 -20.82 27.67
CA ILE A 47 13.80 -19.87 27.07
C ILE A 47 13.57 -19.76 25.55
N GLN A 48 13.40 -20.90 24.86
CA GLN A 48 13.11 -20.91 23.42
C GLN A 48 11.75 -20.28 23.09
N LEU A 49 10.74 -20.49 23.93
CA LEU A 49 9.41 -19.93 23.73
C LEU A 49 9.41 -18.42 23.93
N GLU A 50 10.11 -17.91 24.94
CA GLU A 50 10.30 -16.47 25.14
C GLU A 50 11.14 -15.84 24.01
N SER A 51 12.15 -16.52 23.50
CA SER A 51 12.93 -16.01 22.36
C SER A 51 12.11 -15.93 21.07
N LEU A 52 11.25 -16.92 20.80
CA LEU A 52 10.31 -16.89 19.68
C LEU A 52 9.27 -15.79 19.82
N LYS A 53 8.69 -15.60 21.01
CA LYS A 53 7.78 -14.47 21.28
C LYS A 53 8.46 -13.13 21.04
N ALA A 54 9.71 -12.97 21.49
CA ALA A 54 10.48 -11.75 21.30
C ALA A 54 10.78 -11.49 19.82
N GLN A 55 11.15 -12.54 19.06
CA GLN A 55 11.35 -12.44 17.61
C GLN A 55 10.06 -12.04 16.90
N TRP A 56 8.95 -12.69 17.20
CA TRP A 56 7.66 -12.37 16.59
C TRP A 56 7.18 -10.96 16.91
N THR A 57 7.36 -10.51 18.16
CA THR A 57 7.05 -9.13 18.58
C THR A 57 7.94 -8.12 17.84
N LYS A 58 9.22 -8.45 17.61
CA LYS A 58 10.14 -7.61 16.85
C LYS A 58 9.75 -7.53 15.37
N GLU A 59 9.37 -8.65 14.77
CA GLU A 59 8.94 -8.69 13.36
C GLU A 59 7.63 -7.93 13.14
N THR A 60 6.64 -8.12 14.01
CA THR A 60 5.39 -7.36 13.97
C THR A 60 5.62 -5.87 14.17
N ALA A 61 6.48 -5.47 15.11
CA ALA A 61 6.86 -4.07 15.28
C ALA A 61 7.58 -3.51 14.04
N LYS A 62 8.47 -4.29 13.41
CA LYS A 62 9.15 -3.90 12.17
C LYS A 62 8.16 -3.71 11.02
N LEU A 63 7.19 -4.62 10.88
CA LEU A 63 6.12 -4.51 9.88
C LEU A 63 5.27 -3.26 10.11
N ASN A 64 4.84 -3.00 11.36
CA ASN A 64 4.06 -1.82 11.70
C ASN A 64 4.80 -0.51 11.40
N VAL A 65 6.10 -0.43 11.75
CA VAL A 65 6.92 0.75 11.44
C VAL A 65 7.10 0.91 9.92
N HIS A 66 7.33 -0.19 9.22
CA HIS A 66 7.50 -0.18 7.77
C HIS A 66 6.22 0.23 7.04
N GLU A 67 5.08 -0.32 7.44
CA GLU A 67 3.76 0.02 6.89
C GLU A 67 3.40 1.48 7.18
N SER A 68 3.63 1.97 8.41
CA SER A 68 3.43 3.38 8.75
C SER A 68 4.33 4.30 7.92
N TYR A 69 5.59 3.93 7.71
CA TYR A 69 6.51 4.67 6.85
C TYR A 69 6.02 4.70 5.39
N LEU A 70 5.61 3.54 4.84
CA LEU A 70 5.08 3.45 3.48
C LEU A 70 3.79 4.26 3.33
N HIS A 71 2.89 4.21 4.32
CA HIS A 71 1.66 4.99 4.32
C HIS A 71 1.95 6.49 4.33
N ASN A 72 2.84 6.97 5.22
CA ASN A 72 3.24 8.37 5.26
C ASN A 72 3.88 8.81 3.93
N LYS A 73 4.69 7.95 3.31
CA LYS A 73 5.28 8.23 1.99
C LYS A 73 4.22 8.29 0.88
N ARG A 74 3.21 7.43 0.90
CA ARG A 74 2.08 7.50 -0.04
C ARG A 74 1.29 8.79 0.13
N VAL A 75 1.03 9.22 1.37
CA VAL A 75 0.32 10.49 1.66
C VAL A 75 1.10 11.68 1.09
N GLU A 76 2.40 11.77 1.38
CA GLU A 76 3.28 12.84 0.89
C GLU A 76 3.28 12.90 -0.65
N LEU A 77 3.38 11.74 -1.31
CA LEU A 77 3.36 11.65 -2.77
C LEU A 77 1.99 12.02 -3.35
N ILE A 78 0.89 11.61 -2.71
CA ILE A 78 -0.46 11.98 -3.12
C ILE A 78 -0.66 13.50 -3.02
N GLU A 79 -0.15 14.13 -1.96
CA GLU A 79 -0.22 15.58 -1.79
C GLU A 79 0.54 16.33 -2.89
N GLU A 80 1.77 15.90 -3.20
CA GLU A 80 2.58 16.45 -4.30
C GLU A 80 1.89 16.27 -5.66
N LEU A 81 1.30 15.09 -5.91
CA LEU A 81 0.54 14.80 -7.13
C LEU A 81 -0.73 15.64 -7.24
N TYR A 82 -1.41 15.87 -6.11
CA TYR A 82 -2.66 16.61 -6.09
C TYR A 82 -2.48 18.08 -6.53
N GLU A 83 -1.37 18.72 -6.14
CA GLU A 83 -1.04 20.07 -6.61
C GLU A 83 -0.89 20.12 -8.13
N GLN A 84 -0.16 19.16 -8.71
CA GLN A 84 0.04 19.08 -10.16
C GLN A 84 -1.26 18.78 -10.91
N MET A 85 -2.14 17.98 -10.32
CA MET A 85 -3.46 17.67 -10.86
C MET A 85 -4.40 18.87 -10.85
N LEU A 86 -4.29 19.76 -9.85
CA LEU A 86 -5.03 21.03 -9.82
C LEU A 86 -4.58 21.96 -10.94
N GLU A 87 -3.27 22.05 -11.18
CA GLU A 87 -2.74 22.84 -12.30
C GLU A 87 -3.19 22.28 -13.65
N ALA A 88 -3.16 20.95 -13.81
CA ALA A 88 -3.67 20.28 -15.02
C ALA A 88 -5.18 20.56 -15.23
N GLU A 89 -5.99 20.50 -14.17
CA GLU A 89 -7.41 20.85 -14.23
C GLU A 89 -7.63 22.30 -14.67
N PHE A 90 -6.82 23.23 -14.17
CA PHE A 90 -6.93 24.63 -14.52
C PHE A 90 -6.65 24.86 -16.02
N GLU A 91 -5.58 24.27 -16.55
CA GLU A 91 -5.28 24.37 -17.98
C GLU A 91 -6.35 23.68 -18.84
N LEU A 92 -6.88 22.53 -18.40
CA LEU A 92 -7.99 21.86 -19.08
C LEU A 92 -9.26 22.73 -19.13
N GLN A 93 -9.64 23.35 -18.01
CA GLN A 93 -10.79 24.25 -17.95
C GLN A 93 -10.60 25.46 -18.86
N ASN A 94 -9.40 26.04 -18.88
CA ASN A 94 -9.08 27.14 -19.79
C ASN A 94 -9.21 26.71 -21.25
N PHE A 95 -8.62 25.57 -21.62
CA PHE A 95 -8.74 25.01 -22.97
C PHE A 95 -10.21 24.83 -23.38
N LEU A 96 -11.02 24.16 -22.55
CA LEU A 96 -12.44 23.91 -22.82
C LEU A 96 -13.25 25.21 -22.91
N LEU A 97 -12.94 26.22 -22.08
CA LEU A 97 -13.59 27.53 -22.12
C LEU A 97 -13.30 28.27 -23.44
N HIS A 98 -12.05 28.22 -23.89
CA HIS A 98 -11.64 28.81 -25.17
C HIS A 98 -12.32 28.10 -26.36
N TRP A 99 -12.40 26.76 -26.32
CA TRP A 99 -13.09 25.98 -27.36
C TRP A 99 -14.60 26.28 -27.39
N TRP A 100 -15.23 26.40 -26.22
CA TRP A 100 -16.63 26.77 -26.11
C TRP A 100 -16.89 28.18 -26.64
N ALA A 101 -16.05 29.15 -26.28
CA ALA A 101 -16.16 30.53 -26.73
C ALA A 101 -16.02 30.64 -28.26
N TYR A 102 -15.08 29.88 -28.85
CA TYR A 102 -14.93 29.76 -30.30
C TYR A 102 -16.21 29.20 -30.95
N THR A 103 -16.69 28.07 -30.46
CA THR A 103 -17.89 27.38 -30.96
C THR A 103 -19.10 28.30 -30.96
N ARG A 104 -19.28 29.08 -29.88
CA ARG A 104 -20.38 30.05 -29.77
C ARG A 104 -20.27 31.18 -30.79
N LYS A 105 -19.08 31.78 -30.97
CA LYS A 105 -18.86 32.84 -31.98
C LYS A 105 -19.14 32.36 -33.40
N VAL A 106 -18.78 31.11 -33.71
CA VAL A 106 -19.06 30.49 -35.01
C VAL A 106 -20.57 30.29 -35.20
N ASN A 107 -21.26 29.74 -34.19
CA ASN A 107 -22.71 29.53 -34.25
C ASN A 107 -23.52 30.83 -34.36
N ASP A 108 -23.06 31.90 -33.72
CA ASP A 108 -23.70 33.22 -33.78
C ASP A 108 -23.36 33.99 -35.08
N GLY A 109 -22.51 33.44 -35.95
CA GLY A 109 -22.11 34.04 -37.23
C GLY A 109 -21.19 35.26 -37.10
N ILE A 110 -20.53 35.44 -35.94
CA ILE A 110 -19.73 36.62 -35.59
C ILE A 110 -18.23 36.39 -35.87
N CYS A 111 -17.85 35.19 -36.32
CA CYS A 111 -16.44 34.82 -36.46
C CYS A 111 -15.79 35.46 -37.70
N SER A 112 -14.79 36.32 -37.48
CA SER A 112 -13.89 36.80 -38.54
C SER A 112 -12.68 35.87 -38.72
N GLU A 113 -12.01 35.89 -39.89
CA GLU A 113 -10.79 35.11 -40.12
C GLU A 113 -9.67 35.44 -39.12
N GLN A 114 -9.58 36.71 -38.67
CA GLN A 114 -8.62 37.14 -37.65
C GLN A 114 -8.96 36.62 -36.26
N ASP A 115 -10.25 36.54 -35.89
CA ASP A 115 -10.67 35.92 -34.63
C ASP A 115 -10.37 34.41 -34.60
N SER A 116 -10.44 33.74 -35.75
CA SER A 116 -10.12 32.32 -35.85
C SER A 116 -8.65 32.03 -35.60
N ALA A 117 -7.73 32.85 -36.13
CA ALA A 117 -6.29 32.65 -35.95
C ALA A 117 -5.82 32.92 -34.51
N VAL A 118 -6.39 33.92 -33.83
CA VAL A 118 -6.05 34.24 -32.43
C VAL A 118 -6.66 33.21 -31.46
N ALA A 119 -7.89 32.76 -31.74
CA ALA A 119 -8.51 31.68 -30.96
C ALA A 119 -7.73 30.37 -31.11
N ASP A 120 -7.24 30.07 -32.31
CA ASP A 120 -6.43 28.89 -32.58
C ASP A 120 -5.11 28.87 -31.78
N ASP A 121 -4.32 29.95 -31.86
CA ASP A 121 -3.05 30.02 -31.15
C ASP A 121 -3.23 29.95 -29.62
N SER A 122 -4.24 30.66 -29.08
CA SER A 122 -4.56 30.60 -27.66
C SER A 122 -5.04 29.23 -27.21
N MET A 123 -5.85 28.54 -28.02
CA MET A 123 -6.38 27.23 -27.67
C MET A 123 -5.30 26.14 -27.77
N ARG A 124 -4.44 26.22 -28.78
CA ARG A 124 -3.28 25.33 -28.93
C ARG A 124 -2.33 25.43 -27.75
N ILE A 125 -1.93 26.65 -27.36
CA ILE A 125 -1.02 26.86 -26.23
C ILE A 125 -1.58 26.26 -24.94
N ARG A 126 -2.89 26.40 -24.71
CA ARG A 126 -3.57 25.86 -23.51
C ARG A 126 -3.72 24.35 -23.55
N GLY A 127 -4.02 23.79 -24.73
CA GLY A 127 -4.03 22.35 -24.95
C GLY A 127 -2.65 21.73 -24.70
N GLU A 128 -1.60 22.32 -25.28
CA GLU A 128 -0.22 21.88 -25.09
C GLU A 128 0.20 21.95 -23.62
N ALA A 129 -0.14 23.03 -22.91
CA ALA A 129 0.13 23.17 -21.48
C ALA A 129 -0.55 22.06 -20.65
N PHE A 130 -1.80 21.72 -20.96
CA PHE A 130 -2.48 20.58 -20.33
C PHE A 130 -1.76 19.25 -20.62
N CYS A 131 -1.38 19.01 -21.88
CA CYS A 131 -0.65 17.81 -22.28
C CYS A 131 0.70 17.68 -21.55
N GLU A 132 1.45 18.77 -21.41
CA GLU A 132 2.70 18.80 -20.65
C GLU A 132 2.47 18.42 -19.17
N LYS A 133 1.43 18.97 -18.54
CA LYS A 133 1.07 18.65 -17.16
C LYS A 133 0.63 17.18 -17.01
N TYR A 134 -0.16 16.67 -17.93
CA TYR A 134 -0.54 15.24 -17.96
C TYR A 134 0.70 14.33 -18.08
N LEU A 135 1.60 14.63 -19.01
CA LEU A 135 2.84 13.86 -19.19
C LEU A 135 3.77 13.96 -17.99
N TYR A 136 3.80 15.11 -17.32
CA TYR A 136 4.54 15.29 -16.08
C TYR A 136 3.98 14.39 -14.97
N ILE A 137 2.66 14.43 -14.74
CA ILE A 137 1.96 13.56 -13.78
C ILE A 137 2.28 12.09 -14.09
N ASN A 138 2.19 11.69 -15.36
CA ASN A 138 2.54 10.34 -15.80
C ASN A 138 3.99 9.95 -15.45
N SER A 139 4.95 10.83 -15.73
CA SER A 139 6.36 10.62 -15.37
C SER A 139 6.55 10.48 -13.86
N VAL A 140 5.91 11.33 -13.05
CA VAL A 140 6.02 11.29 -11.59
C VAL A 140 5.44 9.98 -11.04
N MET A 141 4.26 9.58 -11.51
CA MET A 141 3.59 8.35 -11.12
C MET A 141 4.46 7.12 -11.41
N HIS A 142 5.00 7.00 -12.62
CA HIS A 142 5.87 5.86 -12.97
C HIS A 142 7.23 5.90 -12.25
N LYS A 143 7.82 7.08 -11.99
CA LYS A 143 9.04 7.19 -11.17
C LYS A 143 8.82 6.76 -9.72
N LYS A 144 7.58 6.81 -9.24
CA LYS A 144 7.18 6.49 -7.87
C LYS A 144 6.38 5.18 -7.78
N ALA A 145 6.40 4.36 -8.83
CA ALA A 145 5.66 3.10 -8.90
C ALA A 145 6.04 2.06 -7.81
N LEU A 146 7.16 2.25 -7.09
CA LEU A 146 7.48 1.45 -5.92
C LEU A 146 6.47 1.62 -4.76
N TYR A 147 5.76 2.74 -4.73
CA TYR A 147 4.85 3.10 -3.64
C TYR A 147 3.38 2.86 -3.97
N PHE A 148 3.04 2.76 -5.26
CA PHE A 148 1.69 2.60 -5.78
C PHE A 148 1.59 1.31 -6.59
N ASP A 149 0.43 0.66 -6.54
CA ASP A 149 0.10 -0.44 -7.42
C ASP A 149 -0.18 0.03 -8.85
N ASP A 150 0.11 -0.82 -9.83
CA ASP A 150 -0.09 -0.48 -11.25
C ASP A 150 -1.56 -0.12 -11.54
N GLN A 151 -2.51 -0.75 -10.85
CA GLN A 151 -3.94 -0.45 -10.95
C GLN A 151 -4.26 0.99 -10.52
N PHE A 152 -3.63 1.50 -9.46
CA PHE A 152 -3.79 2.89 -9.03
C PHE A 152 -3.25 3.85 -10.07
N ILE A 153 -2.07 3.55 -10.63
CA ILE A 153 -1.45 4.38 -11.66
C ILE A 153 -2.33 4.44 -12.91
N GLU A 154 -2.79 3.30 -13.41
CA GLU A 154 -3.67 3.22 -14.58
C GLU A 154 -4.99 3.94 -14.35
N SER A 155 -5.56 3.85 -13.15
CA SER A 155 -6.84 4.51 -12.83
C SER A 155 -6.71 6.04 -12.84
N VAL A 156 -5.62 6.57 -12.26
CA VAL A 156 -5.35 8.01 -12.25
C VAL A 156 -5.11 8.53 -13.66
N LEU A 157 -4.31 7.83 -14.46
CA LEU A 157 -4.05 8.23 -15.85
C LEU A 157 -5.30 8.09 -16.72
N GLY A 158 -6.09 7.05 -16.49
CA GLY A 158 -7.35 6.80 -17.19
C GLY A 158 -8.36 7.95 -17.07
N ALA A 159 -8.39 8.65 -15.93
CA ALA A 159 -9.29 9.79 -15.72
C ALA A 159 -8.98 10.99 -16.63
N TYR A 160 -7.69 11.24 -16.93
CA TYR A 160 -7.26 12.37 -17.76
C TYR A 160 -7.10 12.00 -19.25
N LYS A 161 -6.90 10.71 -19.54
CA LYS A 161 -6.60 10.21 -20.89
C LYS A 161 -7.60 10.64 -21.97
N PRO A 162 -8.94 10.59 -21.76
CA PRO A 162 -9.89 11.01 -22.79
C PRO A 162 -9.71 12.46 -23.23
N TYR A 163 -9.36 13.35 -22.28
CA TYR A 163 -9.12 14.76 -22.55
C TYR A 163 -7.78 14.95 -23.26
N PHE A 164 -6.76 14.22 -22.83
CA PHE A 164 -5.44 14.24 -23.48
C PHE A 164 -5.52 13.81 -24.94
N ASP A 165 -6.17 12.69 -25.21
CA ASP A 165 -6.37 12.17 -26.56
C ASP A 165 -7.13 13.20 -27.43
N ARG A 166 -8.15 13.87 -26.87
CA ARG A 166 -8.89 14.92 -27.59
C ARG A 166 -8.09 16.17 -27.92
N VAL A 167 -7.23 16.61 -27.01
CA VAL A 167 -6.36 17.76 -27.28
C VAL A 167 -5.34 17.43 -28.38
N LEU A 168 -4.83 16.20 -28.41
CA LEU A 168 -3.88 15.74 -29.42
C LEU A 168 -4.52 15.50 -30.80
N GLU A 169 -5.76 15.02 -30.84
CA GLU A 169 -6.50 14.76 -32.09
C GLU A 169 -7.04 16.06 -32.73
N LEU A 170 -7.01 17.18 -32.01
CA LEU A 170 -7.57 18.43 -32.49
C LEU A 170 -6.74 19.01 -33.65
N ASN A 171 -7.38 19.20 -34.81
CA ASN A 171 -6.74 19.91 -35.91
C ASN A 171 -6.89 21.42 -35.73
N TYR A 172 -5.86 22.05 -35.18
CA TYR A 172 -5.76 23.50 -34.98
C TYR A 172 -5.94 24.31 -36.28
N ASN A 173 -5.50 23.78 -37.43
CA ASN A 173 -5.71 24.44 -38.72
C ASN A 173 -7.17 24.45 -39.20
N GLN A 174 -8.02 23.59 -38.63
CA GLN A 174 -9.44 23.50 -38.97
C GLN A 174 -10.23 23.07 -37.73
N LEU A 175 -10.45 24.03 -36.84
CA LEU A 175 -11.13 23.80 -35.57
C LEU A 175 -12.57 23.32 -35.79
N SER A 176 -12.87 22.15 -35.24
CA SER A 176 -14.24 21.64 -35.16
C SER A 176 -15.01 22.36 -34.05
N LEU A 177 -16.34 22.38 -34.21
CA LEU A 177 -17.23 22.80 -33.12
C LEU A 177 -17.05 21.86 -31.92
N MET A 178 -17.17 22.43 -30.73
CA MET A 178 -17.09 21.69 -29.49
C MET A 178 -18.17 20.60 -29.45
N PRO A 179 -17.81 19.34 -29.17
CA PRO A 179 -18.78 18.27 -28.95
C PRO A 179 -19.76 18.60 -27.82
N GLU A 180 -21.02 18.19 -27.95
CA GLU A 180 -22.07 18.45 -26.93
C GLU A 180 -21.69 17.90 -25.55
N GLU A 181 -20.92 16.81 -25.51
CA GLU A 181 -20.40 16.20 -24.27
C GLU A 181 -19.56 17.17 -23.42
N PHE A 182 -18.93 18.18 -24.02
CA PHE A 182 -18.10 19.17 -23.32
C PHE A 182 -18.80 20.51 -23.11
N HIS A 183 -20.08 20.65 -23.50
CA HIS A 183 -20.79 21.93 -23.43
C HIS A 183 -20.88 22.47 -21.99
N ASP A 184 -20.93 21.59 -21.00
CA ASP A 184 -20.75 21.94 -19.59
C ASP A 184 -19.27 21.96 -19.19
N VAL A 185 -18.57 22.98 -19.69
CA VAL A 185 -17.13 23.21 -19.51
C VAL A 185 -16.69 23.09 -18.04
N VAL A 186 -17.50 23.64 -17.12
CA VAL A 186 -17.16 23.70 -15.70
C VAL A 186 -17.24 22.33 -15.05
N ASN A 187 -18.29 21.55 -15.32
CA ASN A 187 -18.38 20.21 -14.75
C ASN A 187 -17.40 19.25 -15.42
N LYS A 188 -17.24 19.33 -16.74
CA LYS A 188 -16.32 18.46 -17.49
C LYS A 188 -14.84 18.72 -17.20
N GLY A 189 -14.45 19.96 -16.96
CA GLY A 189 -13.09 20.26 -16.51
C GLY A 189 -12.80 19.74 -15.10
N ARG A 190 -13.81 19.51 -14.25
CA ARG A 190 -13.65 19.03 -12.86
C ARG A 190 -13.74 17.51 -12.72
N GLU A 191 -14.23 16.82 -13.74
CA GLU A 191 -14.51 15.39 -13.74
C GLU A 191 -13.25 14.54 -13.47
N PRO A 192 -12.09 14.78 -14.13
CA PRO A 192 -10.88 14.01 -13.85
C PRO A 192 -10.45 14.05 -12.38
N ARG A 193 -10.46 15.24 -11.76
CA ARG A 193 -10.07 15.39 -10.36
C ARG A 193 -11.05 14.68 -9.43
N ARG A 194 -12.36 14.71 -9.70
CA ARG A 194 -13.36 14.01 -8.87
C ARG A 194 -13.10 12.51 -8.87
N GLU A 195 -12.88 11.92 -10.04
CA GLU A 195 -12.54 10.51 -10.18
C GLU A 195 -11.25 10.16 -9.43
N VAL A 196 -10.23 11.01 -9.56
CA VAL A 196 -8.94 10.82 -8.90
C VAL A 196 -9.01 10.98 -7.38
N ILE A 197 -9.80 11.91 -6.86
CA ILE A 197 -10.02 12.08 -5.41
C ILE A 197 -10.61 10.81 -4.81
N ASP A 198 -11.57 10.18 -5.48
CA ASP A 198 -12.16 8.94 -4.99
C ASP A 198 -11.17 7.76 -5.04
N ILE A 199 -10.28 7.74 -6.03
CA ILE A 199 -9.16 6.78 -6.09
C ILE A 199 -8.18 7.03 -4.92
N PHE A 200 -7.83 8.29 -4.64
CA PHE A 200 -6.94 8.67 -3.55
C PHE A 200 -7.53 8.31 -2.18
N ARG A 201 -8.82 8.59 -1.96
CA ARG A 201 -9.53 8.21 -0.73
C ARG A 201 -9.48 6.71 -0.48
N LYS A 202 -9.73 5.90 -1.51
CA LYS A 202 -9.63 4.44 -1.44
C LYS A 202 -8.20 3.99 -1.10
N ALA A 203 -7.19 4.56 -1.75
CA ALA A 203 -5.79 4.24 -1.50
C ALA A 203 -5.32 4.62 -0.07
N LEU A 204 -5.93 5.64 0.52
CA LEU A 204 -5.68 6.07 1.90
C LEU A 204 -6.53 5.34 2.95
N GLY A 205 -7.43 4.43 2.54
CA GLY A 205 -8.31 3.71 3.44
C GLY A 205 -9.43 4.56 4.04
N VAL A 206 -9.70 5.75 3.46
CA VAL A 206 -10.81 6.61 3.86
C VAL A 206 -12.05 6.13 3.11
N THR A 207 -12.82 5.24 3.75
CA THR A 207 -14.12 4.80 3.23
C THR A 207 -15.12 5.96 3.22
N SER A 208 -15.64 6.28 2.04
CA SER A 208 -16.87 7.05 1.81
C SER A 208 -18.11 6.29 2.26
#